data_AF-A0A7C2LLJ4-F1
#
_entry.id   AF-A0A7C2LLJ4-F1
#
_cell.length_a   1.000
_cell.length_b   1.000
_cell.length_c   1.000
_cell.angle_alpha   90.00
_cell.angle_beta   90.00
_cell.angle_gamma   90.00
#
_symmetry.space_group_name_H-M   'P 1'
#
loop_
_entity.id
_entity.type
_entity.pdbx_description
1 polymer ?
#
loop_
_entity_poly.entity_id
_entity_poly.type
_entity_poly.pdbx_seq_one_letter_code
_entity_poly.pdbx_strand_id
1 'polypeptide(L)'
;MPDYKCQIVKAINKLRPMSKEVCLRCKSSRLLCGRPSCPLLAKLKIQSPLEDKLKEDIYGPSPGIFVGHRGYPDVFIGPLTSLEPELAEISDNPNRWYGFDFNEIIKLRSTLVRSKSRQNVKEKTRLVEKSQEIALSLKPTYTEISFERK
;
A
#
# COMPACT_ATOMS: atom_id res chain seq x y z
N MET A 1 1.40 10.19 39.78
CA MET A 1 1.02 10.28 38.35
C MET A 1 1.16 8.88 37.75
N PRO A 2 0.13 8.29 37.12
CA PRO A 2 0.18 6.89 36.70
C PRO A 2 1.18 6.70 35.54
N ASP A 3 1.97 5.64 35.63
CA ASP A 3 2.96 5.20 34.63
C ASP A 3 2.27 4.88 33.29
N TYR A 4 2.18 5.88 32.41
CA TYR A 4 1.62 5.81 31.06
C TYR A 4 2.54 5.02 30.11
N LYS A 5 2.99 3.81 30.51
CA LYS A 5 3.40 2.78 29.55
C LYS A 5 2.29 2.65 28.52
N CYS A 6 2.56 3.20 27.35
CA CYS A 6 1.65 3.56 26.28
C CYS A 6 0.47 2.57 26.18
N GLN A 7 -0.76 3.05 26.38
CA GLN A 7 -1.96 2.23 26.29
C GLN A 7 -2.05 1.52 24.92
N ILE A 8 -1.51 2.14 23.87
CA ILE A 8 -1.37 1.54 22.54
C ILE A 8 -0.44 0.33 22.58
N VAL A 9 0.73 0.41 23.24
CA VAL A 9 1.65 -0.74 23.38
C VAL A 9 1.02 -1.86 24.19
N LYS A 10 0.29 -1.52 25.28
CA LYS A 10 -0.49 -2.51 26.04
C LYS A 10 -1.57 -3.18 25.19
N ALA A 11 -2.28 -2.41 24.37
CA ALA A 11 -3.30 -2.92 23.45
C ALA A 11 -2.68 -3.80 22.35
N ILE A 12 -1.57 -3.38 21.72
CA ILE A 12 -0.84 -4.16 20.73
C ILE A 12 -0.39 -5.50 21.33
N ASN A 13 0.25 -5.48 22.50
CA ASN A 13 0.69 -6.70 23.18
C ASN A 13 -0.48 -7.63 23.53
N LYS A 14 -1.62 -7.06 23.96
CA LYS A 14 -2.86 -7.81 24.24
C LYS A 14 -3.45 -8.43 22.97
N LEU A 15 -3.40 -7.71 21.85
CA LEU A 15 -3.91 -8.16 20.55
C LEU A 15 -3.03 -9.25 19.90
N ARG A 16 -1.84 -9.55 20.47
CA ARG A 16 -0.86 -10.52 19.96
C ARG A 16 -0.65 -10.36 18.45
N PRO A 17 0.11 -9.35 18.01
CA PRO A 17 0.38 -9.16 16.58
C PRO A 17 0.93 -10.47 16.02
N MET A 18 0.41 -10.85 14.86
CA MET A 18 0.72 -12.10 14.18
C MET A 18 2.24 -12.34 14.17
N SER A 19 2.67 -13.48 14.71
CA SER A 19 4.09 -13.84 14.67
C SER A 19 4.56 -13.91 13.22
N LYS A 20 5.56 -13.08 12.90
CA LYS A 20 6.22 -13.05 11.59
C LYS A 20 6.71 -14.45 11.20
N GLU A 21 7.27 -15.19 12.15
CA GLU A 21 7.78 -16.55 11.93
C GLU A 21 6.67 -17.53 11.53
N VAL A 22 5.52 -17.46 12.21
CA VAL A 22 4.37 -18.31 11.89
C VAL A 22 3.86 -18.02 10.49
N CYS A 23 3.74 -16.73 10.11
CA CYS A 23 3.34 -16.36 8.76
C CYS A 23 4.33 -16.86 7.69
N LEU A 24 5.63 -16.71 7.92
CA LEU A 24 6.69 -17.17 7.02
C LEU A 24 6.75 -18.69 6.86
N ARG A 25 6.42 -19.45 7.91
CA ARG A 25 6.28 -20.92 7.84
C ARG A 25 4.99 -21.32 7.12
N CYS A 26 3.90 -20.61 7.40
CA CYS A 26 2.59 -20.89 6.84
C CYS A 26 2.53 -20.60 5.33
N LYS A 27 3.07 -19.47 4.86
CA LYS A 27 3.01 -19.01 3.46
C LYS A 27 1.62 -19.18 2.84
N SER A 28 0.59 -18.80 3.60
CA SER A 28 -0.82 -18.90 3.17
C SER A 28 -1.38 -20.33 3.00
N SER A 29 -0.64 -21.38 3.33
CA SER A 29 -1.05 -22.77 3.03
C SER A 29 -1.93 -23.42 4.10
N ARG A 30 -1.75 -23.07 5.38
CA ARG A 30 -2.30 -23.84 6.52
C ARG A 30 -3.02 -22.99 7.57
N LEU A 31 -3.13 -21.68 7.36
CA LEU A 31 -3.73 -20.72 8.33
C LEU A 31 -3.20 -20.86 9.77
N LEU A 32 -1.91 -21.17 9.95
CA LEU A 32 -1.29 -21.41 11.27
C LEU A 32 -1.42 -20.23 12.26
N CYS A 33 -1.74 -19.03 11.78
CA CYS A 33 -1.97 -17.84 12.60
C CYS A 33 -3.39 -17.79 13.22
N GLY A 34 -4.27 -18.74 12.92
CA GLY A 34 -5.62 -18.84 13.49
C GLY A 34 -6.62 -17.78 12.99
N ARG A 35 -6.27 -17.02 11.94
CA ARG A 35 -7.18 -16.04 11.33
C ARG A 35 -8.28 -16.75 10.52
N PRO A 36 -9.49 -16.14 10.41
CA PRO A 36 -10.56 -16.69 9.57
C PRO A 36 -10.17 -16.75 8.09
N SER A 37 -9.33 -15.82 7.62
CA SER A 37 -8.80 -15.81 6.25
C SER A 37 -7.34 -15.33 6.22
N CYS A 38 -6.57 -15.79 5.23
CA CYS A 38 -5.21 -15.33 5.03
C CYS A 38 -5.20 -13.98 4.29
N PRO A 39 -4.59 -12.93 4.85
CA PRO A 39 -4.55 -11.61 4.21
C PRO A 39 -3.84 -11.63 2.85
N LEU A 40 -2.84 -12.51 2.70
CA LEU A 40 -2.09 -12.68 1.46
C LEU A 40 -2.96 -13.29 0.35
N LEU A 41 -3.79 -14.29 0.67
CA LEU A 41 -4.73 -14.86 -0.31
C LEU A 41 -5.83 -13.88 -0.67
N ALA A 42 -6.37 -13.14 0.32
CA ALA A 42 -7.36 -12.11 0.07
C ALA A 42 -6.83 -11.05 -0.91
N LYS A 43 -5.59 -10.58 -0.70
CA LYS A 43 -4.91 -9.68 -1.64
C LYS A 43 -4.79 -10.29 -3.04
N LEU A 44 -4.30 -11.52 -3.17
CA LEU A 44 -4.13 -12.17 -4.48
C LEU A 44 -5.45 -12.33 -5.23
N LYS A 45 -6.53 -12.70 -4.53
CA LYS A 45 -7.88 -12.78 -5.12
C LYS A 45 -8.37 -11.46 -5.69
N ILE A 46 -7.98 -10.33 -5.08
CA ILE A 46 -8.34 -8.99 -5.55
C ILE A 46 -7.46 -8.58 -6.74
N GLN A 47 -6.17 -8.90 -6.69
CA GLN A 47 -5.21 -8.46 -7.72
C GLN A 47 -5.26 -9.27 -9.01
N SER A 48 -5.47 -10.59 -8.93
CA SER A 48 -5.51 -11.46 -10.10
C SER A 48 -6.44 -10.98 -11.22
N PRO A 49 -7.72 -10.59 -10.97
CA PRO A 49 -8.58 -10.08 -12.03
C PRO A 49 -8.26 -8.64 -12.47
N LEU A 50 -7.43 -7.90 -11.71
CA LEU A 50 -7.00 -6.55 -12.09
C LEU A 50 -5.87 -6.58 -13.11
N GLU A 51 -5.06 -7.65 -13.16
CA GLU A 51 -3.97 -7.80 -14.12
C GLU A 51 -4.46 -7.71 -15.58
N ASP A 52 -5.64 -8.27 -15.85
CA ASP A 52 -6.27 -8.19 -17.18
C ASP A 52 -6.69 -6.76 -17.54
N LYS A 53 -7.06 -5.94 -16.54
CA LYS A 53 -7.48 -4.55 -16.70
C LYS A 53 -6.31 -3.56 -16.80
N LEU A 54 -5.08 -3.98 -16.48
CA LEU A 54 -3.90 -3.14 -16.62
C LEU A 54 -3.61 -2.87 -18.09
N LYS A 55 -3.49 -1.59 -18.41
CA LYS A 55 -3.10 -1.06 -19.71
C LYS A 55 -1.66 -0.55 -19.66
N GLU A 56 -1.06 -0.38 -20.83
CA GLU A 56 0.26 0.27 -20.96
C GLU A 56 0.23 1.70 -20.44
N ASP A 57 -0.86 2.42 -20.69
CA ASP A 57 -1.09 3.76 -20.14
C ASP A 57 -2.24 3.76 -19.13
N ILE A 58 -1.98 4.31 -17.96
CA ILE A 58 -2.95 4.48 -16.87
C ILE A 58 -3.04 5.94 -16.51
N TYR A 59 -4.26 6.46 -16.56
CA TYR A 59 -4.60 7.79 -16.06
C TYR A 59 -5.57 7.67 -14.89
N GLY A 60 -5.23 8.29 -13.76
CA GLY A 60 -6.11 8.26 -12.60
C GLY A 60 -5.57 9.04 -11.41
N PRO A 61 -6.39 9.22 -10.37
CA PRO A 61 -5.98 9.89 -9.13
C PRO A 61 -5.01 9.01 -8.33
N SER A 62 -3.95 9.62 -7.84
CA SER A 62 -2.95 9.01 -6.97
C SER A 62 -3.04 9.60 -5.56
N PRO A 63 -3.57 8.86 -4.56
CA PRO A 63 -3.61 9.32 -3.18
C PRO A 63 -2.25 9.39 -2.49
N GLY A 64 -1.19 8.82 -3.07
CA GLY A 64 0.12 8.83 -2.45
C GLY A 64 1.24 8.29 -3.34
N ILE A 65 2.45 8.33 -2.80
CA ILE A 65 3.67 7.83 -3.41
C ILE A 65 4.17 6.59 -2.65
N PHE A 66 4.65 5.58 -3.37
CA PHE A 66 5.36 4.47 -2.76
C PHE A 66 6.87 4.67 -2.88
N VAL A 67 7.59 4.53 -1.77
CA VAL A 67 9.06 4.48 -1.72
C VAL A 67 9.53 3.10 -1.24
N GLY A 68 10.31 2.40 -2.06
CA GLY A 68 10.85 1.09 -1.73
C GLY A 68 12.17 1.12 -0.98
N HIS A 69 12.54 -0.04 -0.41
CA HIS A 69 13.83 -0.23 0.28
C HIS A 69 14.86 -1.01 -0.54
N ARG A 70 14.42 -1.75 -1.57
CA ARG A 70 15.29 -2.63 -2.37
C ARG A 70 16.16 -1.78 -3.28
N GLY A 71 17.47 -2.01 -3.23
CA GLY A 71 18.45 -1.35 -4.10
C GLY A 71 19.07 -0.08 -3.53
N TYR A 72 18.79 0.28 -2.27
CA TYR A 72 19.34 1.48 -1.62
C TYR A 72 20.86 1.65 -1.86
N PRO A 73 21.34 2.84 -2.27
CA PRO A 73 20.62 4.13 -2.32
C PRO A 73 19.72 4.33 -3.56
N ASP A 74 19.75 3.44 -4.55
CA ASP A 74 18.93 3.51 -5.77
C ASP A 74 17.65 2.69 -5.64
N VAL A 75 16.59 3.35 -5.15
CA VAL A 75 15.33 2.72 -4.79
C VAL A 75 14.26 2.87 -5.86
N PHE A 76 13.27 1.98 -5.82
CA PHE A 76 12.06 2.14 -6.64
C PHE A 76 11.08 3.11 -5.99
N ILE A 77 10.74 4.17 -6.70
CA ILE A 77 9.71 5.15 -6.35
C ILE A 77 8.63 5.19 -7.43
N GLY A 78 7.40 5.52 -7.06
CA GLY A 78 6.34 5.78 -8.03
C GLY A 78 4.97 6.01 -7.36
N PRO A 79 4.06 6.74 -8.02
CA PRO A 79 2.69 6.92 -7.55
C PRO A 79 1.94 5.61 -7.34
N LEU A 80 1.00 5.67 -6.41
CA LEU A 80 -0.04 4.67 -6.20
C LEU A 80 -1.33 5.18 -6.85
N THR A 81 -1.63 4.77 -8.07
CA THR A 81 -2.76 5.27 -8.86
C THR A 81 -3.98 4.38 -8.70
N SER A 82 -5.13 4.97 -8.43
CA SER A 82 -6.39 4.24 -8.33
C SER A 82 -6.98 3.98 -9.72
N LEU A 83 -7.44 2.74 -9.94
CA LEU A 83 -8.30 2.39 -11.08
C LEU A 83 -9.78 2.75 -10.83
N GLU A 84 -10.14 3.04 -9.59
CA GLU A 84 -11.48 3.44 -9.15
C GLU A 84 -11.36 4.85 -8.55
N PRO A 85 -11.57 5.92 -9.36
CA PRO A 85 -11.35 7.29 -8.94
C PRO A 85 -12.15 7.71 -7.70
N GLU A 86 -13.35 7.15 -7.54
CA GLU A 86 -14.25 7.44 -6.42
C GLU A 86 -13.69 6.98 -5.07
N LEU A 87 -12.87 5.92 -5.08
CA LEU A 87 -12.27 5.38 -3.86
C LEU A 87 -10.92 6.01 -3.51
N ALA A 88 -10.31 6.76 -4.43
CA ALA A 88 -8.93 7.23 -4.28
C ALA A 88 -8.68 7.97 -2.95
N GLU A 89 -9.62 8.82 -2.52
CA GLU A 89 -9.47 9.62 -1.29
C GLU A 89 -9.40 8.76 -0.02
N ILE A 90 -10.02 7.57 -0.01
CA ILE A 90 -9.99 6.66 1.13
C ILE A 90 -8.92 5.57 0.98
N SER A 91 -8.45 5.27 -0.24
CA SER A 91 -7.53 4.15 -0.51
C SER A 91 -6.15 4.26 0.15
N ASP A 92 -5.71 5.45 0.59
CA ASP A 92 -4.47 5.64 1.36
C ASP A 92 -4.65 6.57 2.57
N ASN A 93 -5.82 6.51 3.21
CA ASN A 93 -6.13 7.35 4.37
C ASN A 93 -6.48 6.50 5.62
N PRO A 94 -5.47 6.08 6.40
CA PRO A 94 -5.67 5.27 7.60
C PRO A 94 -6.62 5.86 8.64
N ASN A 95 -6.72 7.20 8.72
CA ASN A 95 -7.63 7.87 9.65
C ASN A 95 -9.10 7.57 9.33
N ARG A 96 -9.41 7.37 8.04
CA ARG A 96 -10.78 7.03 7.59
C ARG A 96 -11.08 5.54 7.60
N TRP A 97 -10.11 4.67 7.88
CA TRP A 97 -10.32 3.23 7.95
C TRP A 97 -10.83 2.76 9.31
N TYR A 98 -10.96 3.65 10.30
CA TYR A 98 -11.46 3.26 11.60
C TYR A 98 -12.90 2.73 11.48
N GLY A 99 -13.13 1.52 11.99
CA GLY A 99 -14.42 0.82 11.88
C GLY A 99 -14.59 -0.02 10.63
N PHE A 100 -13.67 0.02 9.67
CA PHE A 100 -13.72 -0.82 8.46
C PHE A 100 -13.32 -2.26 8.81
N ASP A 101 -13.93 -3.22 8.11
CA ASP A 101 -13.49 -4.61 8.18
C ASP A 101 -12.08 -4.75 7.57
N PHE A 102 -11.33 -5.73 8.08
CA PHE A 102 -9.97 -5.96 7.62
C PHE A 102 -9.91 -6.31 6.12
N ASN A 103 -10.93 -7.00 5.57
CA ASN A 103 -10.98 -7.30 4.14
C ASN A 103 -11.25 -6.06 3.29
N GLU A 104 -12.00 -5.08 3.80
CA GLU A 104 -12.23 -3.80 3.11
C GLU A 104 -10.93 -3.01 2.98
N ILE A 105 -10.13 -2.96 4.06
CA ILE A 105 -8.80 -2.33 4.03
C ILE A 105 -7.88 -3.04 3.03
N ILE A 106 -7.89 -4.38 3.00
CA ILE A 106 -7.12 -5.14 2.00
C ILE A 106 -7.57 -4.77 0.59
N LYS A 107 -8.88 -4.66 0.33
CA LYS A 107 -9.43 -4.27 -0.96
C LYS A 107 -8.93 -2.89 -1.37
N LEU A 108 -9.15 -1.87 -0.53
CA LEU A 108 -8.74 -0.49 -0.76
C LEU A 108 -7.26 -0.35 -1.12
N ARG A 109 -6.39 -1.10 -0.43
CA ARG A 109 -4.95 -1.08 -0.69
C ARG A 109 -4.50 -1.91 -1.88
N SER A 110 -5.23 -2.98 -2.20
CA SER A 110 -4.83 -3.91 -3.26
C SER A 110 -5.25 -3.46 -4.66
N THR A 111 -6.21 -2.53 -4.76
CA THR A 111 -6.69 -1.95 -6.03
C THR A 111 -5.79 -0.82 -6.57
N LEU A 112 -4.88 -0.28 -5.75
CA LEU A 112 -3.94 0.75 -6.20
C LEU A 112 -2.84 0.14 -7.06
N VAL A 113 -2.68 0.70 -8.26
CA VAL A 113 -1.61 0.34 -9.20
C VAL A 113 -0.37 1.14 -8.86
N ARG A 114 0.73 0.43 -8.72
CA ARG A 114 2.01 1.02 -8.36
C ARG A 114 2.94 1.05 -9.58
N SER A 115 3.35 2.25 -9.98
CA SER A 115 4.47 2.41 -10.90
C SER A 115 5.83 2.28 -10.18
N LYS A 116 6.87 1.99 -10.95
CA LYS A 116 8.22 1.77 -10.43
C LYS A 116 9.24 2.42 -11.36
N SER A 117 9.85 3.50 -10.90
CA SER A 117 11.02 4.12 -11.51
C SER A 117 12.17 4.06 -10.52
N ARG A 118 13.39 3.84 -11.02
CA ARG A 118 14.58 3.79 -10.16
C ARG A 118 15.12 5.20 -9.95
N GLN A 119 15.40 5.56 -8.71
CA GLN A 119 15.85 6.89 -8.34
C GLN A 119 16.83 6.82 -7.16
N ASN A 120 17.95 7.53 -7.27
CA ASN A 120 18.85 7.69 -6.14
C ASN A 120 18.25 8.63 -5.10
N VAL A 121 18.32 8.29 -3.81
CA VAL A 121 17.74 9.10 -2.72
C VAL A 121 18.35 10.49 -2.57
N LYS A 122 19.54 10.75 -3.12
CA LYS A 122 20.22 12.06 -3.03
C LYS A 122 19.97 12.96 -4.23
N GLU A 123 19.48 12.40 -5.33
CA GLU A 123 19.24 13.14 -6.56
C GLU A 123 17.94 13.95 -6.48
N LYS A 124 17.96 15.17 -7.03
CA LYS A 124 16.79 16.04 -7.16
C LYS A 124 16.36 16.09 -8.62
N THR A 125 15.70 15.03 -9.07
CA THR A 125 15.16 14.96 -10.42
C THR A 125 13.74 15.53 -10.45
N ARG A 126 13.25 15.88 -11.65
CA ARG A 126 11.85 16.28 -11.84
C ARG A 126 10.85 15.22 -11.37
N LEU A 127 11.22 13.94 -11.42
CA LEU A 127 10.43 12.83 -10.88
C LEU A 127 10.27 12.98 -9.35
N VAL A 128 11.35 13.33 -8.65
CA VAL A 128 11.33 13.55 -7.19
C VAL A 128 10.47 14.76 -6.84
N GLU A 129 10.60 15.87 -7.57
CA GLU A 129 9.78 17.06 -7.37
C GLU A 129 8.28 16.76 -7.54
N LYS A 130 7.89 16.12 -8.67
CA LYS A 130 6.50 15.68 -8.88
C LYS A 130 6.02 14.71 -7.81
N SER A 131 6.90 13.81 -7.35
CA SER A 131 6.55 12.87 -6.27
C SER A 131 6.28 13.57 -4.95
N GLN A 132 7.01 14.66 -4.67
CA GLN A 132 6.78 15.51 -3.50
C GLN A 132 5.46 16.27 -3.61
N GLU A 133 5.10 16.78 -4.79
CA GLU A 133 3.79 17.41 -5.02
C GLU A 133 2.64 16.46 -4.71
N ILE A 134 2.71 15.19 -5.15
CA ILE A 134 1.70 14.17 -4.83
C ILE A 134 1.65 13.92 -3.33
N ALA A 135 2.80 13.77 -2.67
CA ALA A 135 2.89 13.47 -1.24
C ALA A 135 2.40 14.61 -0.34
N LEU A 136 2.56 15.87 -0.78
CA LEU A 136 2.13 17.07 -0.06
C LEU A 136 0.69 17.47 -0.38
N SER A 137 0.06 16.84 -1.37
CA SER A 137 -1.31 17.17 -1.76
C SER A 137 -2.32 16.75 -0.68
N LEU A 138 -3.30 17.62 -0.44
CA LEU A 138 -4.44 17.32 0.43
C LEU A 138 -5.45 16.35 -0.21
N LYS A 139 -5.50 16.32 -1.55
CA LYS A 139 -6.43 15.48 -2.32
C LYS A 139 -5.66 14.61 -3.31
N PRO A 140 -6.16 13.43 -3.68
CA PRO A 140 -5.54 12.60 -4.70
C PRO A 140 -5.32 13.39 -6.00
N THR A 141 -4.08 13.47 -6.47
CA THR A 141 -3.71 14.21 -7.68
C THR A 141 -3.79 13.29 -8.90
N TYR A 142 -4.33 13.78 -10.01
CA TYR A 142 -4.35 13.01 -11.25
C TYR A 142 -2.94 12.85 -11.82
N THR A 143 -2.59 11.61 -12.13
CA THR A 143 -1.30 11.23 -12.68
C THR A 143 -1.50 10.35 -13.90
N GLU A 144 -0.59 10.52 -14.86
CA GLU A 144 -0.47 9.65 -16.03
C GLU A 144 0.79 8.78 -15.87
N ILE A 145 0.65 7.49 -16.14
CA ILE A 145 1.72 6.51 -16.03
C ILE A 145 1.74 5.67 -17.30
N SER A 146 2.91 5.56 -17.92
CA SER A 146 3.18 4.62 -19.00
C SER A 146 4.11 3.51 -18.51
N PHE A 147 3.79 2.26 -18.83
CA PHE A 147 4.55 1.07 -18.47
C PHE A 147 5.33 0.55 -19.69
N GLU A 148 6.63 0.29 -19.52
CA GLU A 148 7.46 -0.27 -20.61
C GLU A 148 7.06 -1.71 -20.98
N ARG A 149 6.46 -2.45 -20.05
CA ARG A 149 5.99 -3.84 -20.21
C ARG A 149 4.80 -4.10 -19.28
N LYS A 150 3.86 -4.93 -19.74
CA LYS A 150 2.76 -5.47 -18.94
C LYS A 150 3.27 -6.50 -17.92
#